data_AF-A0A7S2L085-F1
#
_entry.id   AF-A0A7S2L085-F1
#
_cell.length_a   1.000
_cell.length_b   1.000
_cell.length_c   1.000
_cell.angle_alpha   90.00
_cell.angle_beta   90.00
_cell.angle_gamma   90.00
#
_symmetry.space_group_name_H-M   'P 1'
#
loop_
_entity.id
_entity.type
_entity.pdbx_description
1 polymer ?
#
loop_
_entity_poly.entity_id
_entity_poly.type
_entity_poly.pdbx_seq_one_letter_code
_entity_poly.pdbx_strand_id
1 'polypeptide(L)'
;GTDHILEDNFDYARDCASIARYMEQYTAVKLHQTQAVMNWPKINEVYEADLHTLVKFFRKRIPCCCLDEKYEEVKCTPKMGYCFNKQCDFPSGIVERSKTMYCSRCRCVTYCSPECQ
;
A
#
# COMPACT_ATOMS: atom_id res chain seq x y z
N GLY A 1 -15.08 -4.01 -2.07
CA GLY A 1 -13.78 -4.16 -1.37
C GLY A 1 -13.36 -5.61 -1.38
N THR A 2 -13.72 -6.36 -0.34
CA THR A 2 -13.48 -7.82 -0.26
C THR A 2 -14.09 -8.59 -1.42
N ASP A 3 -15.34 -8.30 -1.79
CA ASP A 3 -16.02 -9.01 -2.88
C ASP A 3 -15.22 -8.91 -4.20
N HIS A 4 -14.69 -7.71 -4.51
CA HIS A 4 -13.82 -7.52 -5.67
C HIS A 4 -12.51 -8.32 -5.62
N ILE A 5 -11.97 -8.62 -4.43
CA ILE A 5 -10.81 -9.52 -4.33
C ILE A 5 -11.21 -10.96 -4.67
N LEU A 6 -12.39 -11.39 -4.25
CA LEU A 6 -12.90 -12.75 -4.48
C LEU A 6 -13.36 -12.94 -5.94
N GLU A 7 -13.78 -11.87 -6.59
CA GLU A 7 -14.14 -11.81 -8.02
C GLU A 7 -12.93 -11.49 -8.93
N ASP A 8 -11.70 -11.47 -8.38
CA ASP A 8 -10.46 -11.12 -9.07
C ASP A 8 -10.47 -9.72 -9.77
N ASN A 9 -11.35 -8.83 -9.32
CA ASN A 9 -11.42 -7.43 -9.74
C ASN A 9 -10.49 -6.54 -8.88
N PHE A 10 -9.18 -6.71 -9.08
CA PHE A 10 -8.19 -6.10 -8.18
C PHE A 10 -8.10 -4.58 -8.28
N ASP A 11 -8.43 -3.97 -9.42
CA ASP A 11 -8.37 -2.51 -9.59
C ASP A 11 -9.39 -1.82 -8.67
N TYR A 12 -10.64 -2.27 -8.69
CA TYR A 12 -11.66 -1.77 -7.78
C TYR A 12 -11.37 -2.10 -6.31
N ALA A 13 -10.71 -3.23 -6.04
CA ALA A 13 -10.25 -3.53 -4.69
C ALA A 13 -9.17 -2.54 -4.21
N ARG A 14 -8.23 -2.13 -5.08
CA ARG A 14 -7.22 -1.09 -4.78
C ARG A 14 -7.87 0.27 -4.54
N ASP A 15 -8.86 0.65 -5.34
CA ASP A 15 -9.62 1.90 -5.13
C ASP A 15 -10.32 1.91 -3.78
N CYS A 16 -11.02 0.82 -3.44
CA CYS A 16 -11.66 0.65 -2.15
C CYS A 16 -10.65 0.76 -1.00
N ALA A 17 -9.49 0.10 -1.12
CA ALA A 17 -8.45 0.11 -0.10
C ALA A 17 -7.82 1.51 0.07
N SER A 18 -7.61 2.23 -1.03
CA SER A 18 -7.06 3.58 -1.06
C SER A 18 -8.00 4.58 -0.41
N ILE A 19 -9.29 4.51 -0.72
CA ILE A 19 -10.33 5.33 -0.09
C ILE A 19 -10.39 5.03 1.42
N ALA A 20 -10.41 3.76 1.81
CA ALA A 20 -10.42 3.38 3.22
C ALA A 20 -9.18 3.94 3.96
N ARG A 21 -7.98 3.81 3.38
CA ARG A 21 -6.75 4.37 3.96
C ARG A 21 -6.80 5.90 4.04
N TYR A 22 -7.31 6.57 3.01
CA TYR A 22 -7.49 8.02 3.01
C TYR A 22 -8.41 8.47 4.14
N MET A 23 -9.55 7.81 4.33
CA MET A 23 -10.49 8.13 5.41
C MET A 23 -9.88 7.88 6.80
N GLU A 24 -9.10 6.81 6.98
CA GLU A 24 -8.32 6.58 8.21
C GLU A 24 -7.38 7.75 8.50
N GLN A 25 -6.62 8.21 7.50
CA GLN A 25 -5.69 9.35 7.63
C GLN A 25 -6.42 10.68 7.87
N TYR A 26 -7.52 10.92 7.16
CA TYR A 26 -8.33 12.12 7.31
C TYR A 26 -8.91 12.21 8.72
N THR A 27 -9.47 11.12 9.23
CA THR A 27 -10.01 11.05 10.60
C THR A 27 -8.92 11.35 11.63
N ALA A 28 -7.74 10.74 11.49
CA ALA A 28 -6.61 10.97 12.40
C ALA A 28 -6.15 12.44 12.41
N VAL A 29 -6.10 13.10 11.25
CA VAL A 29 -5.58 14.47 11.13
C VAL A 29 -6.64 15.54 11.43
N LYS A 30 -7.83 15.42 10.86
CA LYS A 30 -8.85 16.48 10.87
C LYS A 30 -9.86 16.35 11.99
N LEU A 31 -10.23 15.11 12.34
CA LEU A 31 -11.28 14.88 13.33
C LEU A 31 -10.68 14.66 14.72
N HIS A 32 -9.70 13.76 14.83
CA HIS A 32 -9.14 13.35 16.11
C HIS A 32 -7.85 14.10 16.48
N GLN A 33 -7.21 14.75 15.50
CA GLN A 33 -5.95 15.50 15.68
C GLN A 33 -4.82 14.68 16.33
N THR A 34 -4.83 13.36 16.12
CA THR A 34 -3.78 12.45 16.62
C THR A 34 -2.54 12.44 15.74
N GLN A 35 -2.61 13.05 14.55
CA GLN A 35 -1.52 13.14 13.59
C GLN A 35 -1.52 14.54 12.96
N ALA A 36 -0.32 15.13 12.78
CA ALA A 36 -0.21 16.50 12.28
C ALA A 36 -0.50 16.66 10.78
N VAL A 37 -0.09 15.67 9.97
CA VAL A 37 -0.21 15.70 8.49
C VAL A 37 -0.59 14.33 7.97
N MET A 38 -1.30 14.24 6.85
CA MET A 38 -1.64 12.95 6.25
C MET A 38 -0.39 12.25 5.68
N ASN A 39 -0.32 10.94 5.85
CA ASN A 39 0.73 10.10 5.26
C ASN A 39 0.35 9.68 3.84
N TRP A 40 0.46 10.64 2.91
CA TRP A 40 0.23 10.43 1.48
C TRP A 40 1.03 9.27 0.89
N PRO A 41 2.32 9.06 1.22
CA PRO A 41 3.06 7.90 0.73
C PRO A 41 2.38 6.56 1.05
N LYS A 42 1.79 6.43 2.24
CA LYS A 42 1.06 5.22 2.64
C LYS A 42 -0.28 5.03 1.94
N ILE A 43 -0.89 6.12 1.48
CA ILE A 43 -2.10 6.06 0.64
C ILE A 43 -1.70 5.55 -0.75
N ASN A 44 -0.65 6.14 -1.34
CA ASN A 44 -0.16 5.75 -2.66
C ASN A 44 0.35 4.29 -2.70
N GLU A 45 1.01 3.81 -1.64
CA GLU A 45 1.46 2.40 -1.53
C GLU A 45 0.29 1.41 -1.62
N VAL A 46 -0.93 1.80 -1.20
CA VAL A 46 -2.12 0.95 -1.28
C VAL A 46 -2.76 0.98 -2.67
N TYR A 47 -2.70 2.14 -3.34
CA TYR A 47 -3.25 2.32 -4.70
C TYR A 47 -2.53 1.47 -5.74
N GLU A 48 -1.22 1.30 -5.61
CA GLU A 48 -0.40 0.45 -6.49
C GLU A 48 -0.04 -0.90 -5.84
N ALA A 49 -0.85 -1.36 -4.88
CA ALA A 49 -0.50 -2.54 -4.09
C ALA A 49 -0.46 -3.82 -4.94
N ASP A 50 0.57 -4.63 -4.72
CA ASP A 50 0.60 -6.02 -5.15
C ASP A 50 -0.49 -6.83 -4.43
N LEU A 51 -0.83 -8.01 -4.98
CA LEU A 51 -1.91 -8.84 -4.45
C LEU A 51 -1.68 -9.27 -3.00
N HIS A 52 -0.43 -9.59 -2.62
CA HIS A 52 -0.11 -9.93 -1.24
C HIS A 52 -0.46 -8.76 -0.32
N THR A 53 0.00 -7.55 -0.66
CA THR A 53 -0.23 -6.34 0.13
C THR A 53 -1.71 -5.99 0.19
N LEU A 54 -2.44 -6.11 -0.92
CA LEU A 54 -3.87 -5.80 -1.03
C LEU A 54 -4.74 -6.78 -0.23
N VAL A 55 -4.55 -8.09 -0.40
CA VAL A 55 -5.29 -9.11 0.37
C VAL A 55 -5.00 -8.97 1.85
N LYS A 56 -3.72 -8.78 2.22
CA LYS A 56 -3.32 -8.54 3.62
C LYS A 56 -3.95 -7.28 4.22
N PHE A 57 -4.19 -6.24 3.41
CA PHE A 57 -4.85 -5.02 3.87
C PHE A 57 -6.28 -5.30 4.34
N PHE A 58 -7.08 -6.01 3.54
CA PHE A 58 -8.46 -6.34 3.88
C PHE A 58 -8.57 -7.42 4.95
N ARG A 59 -7.74 -8.47 4.86
CA ARG A 59 -7.70 -9.55 5.85
C ARG A 59 -7.49 -9.06 7.29
N LYS A 60 -6.68 -8.01 7.47
CA LYS A 60 -6.47 -7.39 8.79
C LYS A 60 -7.66 -6.58 9.33
N ARG A 61 -8.62 -6.24 8.47
CA ARG A 61 -9.77 -5.38 8.79
C ARG A 61 -11.07 -6.16 8.88
N ILE A 62 -11.18 -7.24 8.13
CA ILE A 62 -12.41 -8.01 7.97
C ILE A 62 -12.10 -9.47 8.32
N PRO A 63 -12.64 -9.99 9.44
CA PRO A 63 -12.44 -11.38 9.82
C PRO A 63 -13.26 -12.29 8.90
N CYS A 64 -12.63 -12.82 7.86
CA CYS A 64 -13.28 -13.65 6.84
C CYS A 64 -12.32 -14.77 6.40
N CYS A 65 -12.77 -16.02 6.49
CA CYS A 65 -11.97 -17.19 6.09
C CYS A 65 -11.62 -17.18 4.60
N CYS A 66 -12.48 -16.64 3.73
CA CYS A 66 -12.18 -16.49 2.30
C CYS A 66 -10.95 -15.61 2.06
N LEU A 67 -10.72 -14.59 2.91
CA LEU A 67 -9.53 -13.76 2.85
C LEU A 67 -8.28 -14.46 3.43
N ASP A 68 -8.46 -15.40 4.36
CA ASP A 68 -7.37 -16.26 4.83
C ASP A 68 -6.91 -17.18 3.70
N GLU A 69 -7.85 -17.87 3.03
CA GLU A 69 -7.58 -18.75 1.90
C GLU A 69 -6.91 -18.00 0.75
N LYS A 70 -7.49 -16.86 0.33
CA LYS A 70 -6.91 -16.02 -0.72
C LYS A 70 -5.52 -15.53 -0.34
N TYR A 71 -5.26 -15.23 0.94
CA TYR A 71 -3.94 -14.84 1.40
C TYR A 71 -2.92 -15.97 1.26
N GLU A 72 -3.30 -17.21 1.57
CA GLU A 72 -2.43 -18.37 1.40
C GLU A 72 -2.03 -18.61 -0.07
N GLU A 73 -2.90 -18.28 -1.02
CA GLU A 73 -2.60 -18.30 -2.47
C GLU A 73 -1.55 -17.24 -2.85
N VAL A 74 -1.66 -16.02 -2.32
CA VAL A 74 -0.82 -14.88 -2.74
C VAL A 74 0.35 -14.60 -1.79
N LYS A 75 0.51 -15.34 -0.69
CA LYS A 75 1.50 -15.02 0.35
C LYS A 75 2.95 -15.01 -0.16
N CYS A 76 3.23 -15.75 -1.22
CA CYS A 76 4.55 -15.85 -1.86
C CYS A 76 4.78 -14.82 -2.97
N THR A 77 3.77 -14.03 -3.35
CA THR A 77 3.93 -12.96 -4.34
C THR A 77 4.96 -11.95 -3.83
N PRO A 78 5.97 -11.56 -4.65
CA PRO A 78 6.91 -10.52 -4.29
C PRO A 78 6.18 -9.25 -3.88
N LYS A 79 6.52 -8.73 -2.70
CA LYS A 79 5.96 -7.47 -2.22
C LYS A 79 6.55 -6.35 -3.04
N MET A 80 5.69 -5.50 -3.57
CA MET A 80 6.12 -4.34 -4.33
C MET A 80 6.12 -3.11 -3.41
N GLY A 81 6.99 -2.17 -3.74
CA GLY A 81 7.14 -0.88 -3.10
C GLY A 81 7.28 0.20 -4.15
N TYR A 82 7.21 1.45 -3.70
CA TYR A 82 7.23 2.62 -4.58
C TYR A 82 8.49 3.45 -4.32
N CYS A 83 9.26 3.74 -5.36
CA CYS A 83 10.34 4.72 -5.32
C CYS A 83 9.74 6.12 -5.45
N PHE A 84 9.95 6.98 -4.45
CA PHE A 84 9.38 8.31 -4.42
C PHE A 84 10.15 9.34 -5.27
N ASN A 85 11.20 8.91 -5.97
CA ASN A 85 11.87 9.73 -6.97
C ASN A 85 11.05 9.73 -8.27
N LYS A 86 10.55 10.89 -8.68
CA LYS A 86 9.79 11.06 -9.93
C LYS A 86 10.64 10.86 -11.20
N GLN A 87 11.96 10.87 -11.07
CA GLN A 87 12.91 10.64 -12.17
C GLN A 87 13.49 9.22 -12.14
N CYS A 88 12.90 8.31 -11.36
CA CYS A 88 13.34 6.92 -11.30
C CYS A 88 13.08 6.21 -12.63
N ASP A 89 14.05 5.44 -13.10
CA ASP A 89 13.95 4.69 -14.37
C ASP A 89 13.04 3.45 -14.30
N PHE A 90 12.66 3.02 -13.08
CA PHE A 90 11.73 1.91 -12.93
C PHE A 90 10.33 2.31 -13.41
N PRO A 91 9.66 1.48 -14.23
CA PRO A 91 8.30 1.76 -14.69
C PRO A 91 7.35 2.06 -13.52
N SER A 92 6.69 3.21 -13.59
CA SER A 92 5.81 3.73 -12.54
C SER A 92 6.46 3.84 -11.15
N GLY A 93 7.80 3.82 -11.04
CA GLY A 93 8.51 3.80 -9.76
C GLY A 93 8.32 2.51 -8.95
N ILE A 94 7.79 1.44 -9.54
CA ILE A 94 7.47 0.19 -8.84
C ILE A 94 8.71 -0.70 -8.77
N VAL A 95 9.08 -1.11 -7.55
CA VAL A 95 10.26 -1.94 -7.30
C VAL A 95 9.97 -2.98 -6.21
N GLU A 96 10.75 -4.06 -6.17
CA GLU A 96 10.63 -5.04 -5.09
C GLU A 96 10.91 -4.37 -3.74
N ARG A 97 9.99 -4.53 -2.78
CA ARG A 97 10.04 -3.84 -1.49
C ARG A 97 11.31 -4.15 -0.70
N SER A 98 11.85 -5.36 -0.84
CA SER A 98 13.10 -5.79 -0.22
C SER A 98 14.31 -4.94 -0.65
N LYS A 99 14.24 -4.29 -1.81
CA LYS A 99 15.27 -3.42 -2.38
C LYS A 99 15.06 -1.94 -2.06
N THR A 100 13.96 -1.61 -1.39
CA THR A 100 13.68 -0.22 -1.02
C THR A 100 14.31 0.16 0.30
N MET A 101 14.70 1.42 0.42
CA MET A 101 15.20 2.03 1.65
C MET A 101 14.34 3.23 2.02
N TYR A 102 14.13 3.43 3.32
CA TYR A 102 13.42 4.61 3.81
C TYR A 102 14.27 5.86 3.65
N CYS A 103 13.61 6.99 3.36
CA CYS A 103 14.23 8.31 3.44
C CYS A 103 14.98 8.48 4.76
N SER A 104 16.28 8.77 4.69
CA SER A 104 17.11 8.92 5.90
C SER A 104 16.67 10.08 6.81
N ARG A 105 15.90 11.04 6.29
CA ARG A 105 15.37 12.19 7.05
C ARG A 105 13.95 11.94 7.57
N CYS A 106 12.97 11.83 6.68
CA CYS A 106 11.57 11.80 7.10
C CYS A 106 11.07 10.39 7.49
N ARG A 107 11.75 9.33 7.02
CA ARG A 107 11.32 7.92 7.19
C ARG A 107 9.89 7.60 6.70
N CYS A 108 9.26 8.51 5.94
CA CYS A 108 7.89 8.36 5.45
C CYS A 108 7.80 7.79 4.04
N VAL A 109 8.81 8.06 3.20
CA VAL A 109 8.87 7.61 1.80
C VAL A 109 10.00 6.61 1.62
N THR A 110 9.93 5.87 0.52
CA THR A 110 10.92 4.86 0.13
C THR A 110 11.59 5.21 -1.19
N TYR A 111 12.83 4.77 -1.36
CA TYR A 111 13.63 4.92 -2.56
C TYR A 111 14.25 3.59 -2.95
N CYS A 112 14.47 3.35 -4.24
CA CYS A 112 15.09 2.11 -4.72
C CYS A 112 16.62 2.11 -4.61
N SER A 113 17.24 3.27 -4.40
CA SER A 113 18.68 3.42 -4.23
C SER A 113 19.03 4.74 -3.51
N PRO A 114 20.27 4.90 -3.02
CA PRO A 114 20.74 6.16 -2.46
C PRO A 114 20.68 7.34 -3.46
N GLU A 115 20.93 7.08 -4.75
CA GLU A 115 20.91 8.10 -5.81
C GLU A 115 19.49 8.63 -6.07
N CYS A 116 18.47 7.82 -5.78
CA CYS A 116 17.08 8.26 -5.88
C CYS A 116 16.62 9.13 -4.70
N GLN A 117 17.36 9.17 -3.58
CA GLN A 117 16.96 9.91 -2.39
C GLN A 117 17.41 11.38 -2.42
#